data_AF-A0A7J7HI32-F1
#
_entry.id   AF-A0A7J7HI32-F1
#
_cell.length_a   1.000
_cell.length_b   1.000
_cell.length_c   1.000
_cell.angle_alpha   90.00
_cell.angle_beta   90.00
_cell.angle_gamma   90.00
#
_symmetry.space_group_name_H-M   'P 1'
#
loop_
_entity.id
_entity.type
_entity.pdbx_description
1 polymer ?
#
loop_
_entity_poly.entity_id
_entity_poly.type
_entity_poly.pdbx_seq_one_letter_code
_entity_poly.pdbx_strand_id
1 'polypeptide(L)'
;MFNKFVGPREEKDRARFPPNNILMTLAGAGLVWMGWTGFNGGAPYAASTDASLAALNTHVCAATSLLTWITLDTFIFGKPSVIGAVQGIITGLVCITPAAGVVQCWAAILMGIISGSVPWYTMMVLHDKIKLLRHVDDTMGMFHTHAIAGSLGGILTGFFAVPKLSRLFYMVPDWDKYIGLAYGLQSGRTSAGFRQMAVQLAGIAFIVCLNIVSTSLICLFIKLIVPLRMSDEELKIGDDEIHGEQAYALWADGWRFENSKHNSVYDAEEFPSSVMEKTPSPRHDLQMV
;
A
#
# COMPACT_ATOMS: atom_id res chain seq x y z
N MET A 1 14.22 4.88 2.94
CA MET A 1 15.56 4.30 3.21
C MET A 1 16.15 3.66 1.96
N PHE A 2 15.47 2.70 1.32
CA PHE A 2 15.86 2.14 0.02
C PHE A 2 16.16 3.23 -1.04
N ASN A 3 15.29 4.25 -1.13
CA ASN A 3 15.51 5.43 -2.00
C ASN A 3 16.84 6.17 -1.78
N LYS A 4 17.46 6.07 -0.61
CA LYS A 4 18.78 6.67 -0.37
C LYS A 4 19.89 5.92 -1.11
N PHE A 5 19.73 4.61 -1.29
CA PHE A 5 20.73 3.75 -1.92
C PHE A 5 20.57 3.68 -3.44
N VAL A 6 19.32 3.59 -3.91
CA VAL A 6 18.99 3.55 -5.35
C VAL A 6 19.02 4.94 -5.96
N GLY A 7 18.54 5.95 -5.23
CA GLY A 7 18.32 7.30 -5.76
C GLY A 7 16.89 7.51 -6.25
N PRO A 8 16.49 8.77 -6.48
CA PRO A 8 15.16 9.11 -7.00
C PRO A 8 15.03 8.76 -8.49
N ARG A 9 13.79 8.70 -8.99
CA ARG A 9 13.51 8.72 -10.43
C ARG A 9 13.89 10.07 -11.03
N GLU A 10 13.96 10.08 -12.36
CA GLU A 10 14.13 11.28 -13.18
C GLU A 10 13.11 12.37 -12.81
N GLU A 11 13.55 13.63 -12.83
CA GLU A 11 12.71 14.76 -12.42
C GLU A 11 11.44 14.87 -13.26
N LYS A 12 11.52 14.59 -14.57
CA LYS A 12 10.37 14.56 -15.47
C LYS A 12 9.27 13.58 -15.02
N ASP A 13 9.66 12.41 -14.53
CA ASP A 13 8.74 11.34 -14.13
C ASP A 13 8.16 11.60 -12.75
N ARG A 14 8.92 12.32 -11.91
CA ARG A 14 8.44 12.82 -10.61
C ARG A 14 7.47 13.98 -10.76
N ALA A 15 7.70 14.85 -11.74
CA ALA A 15 6.83 15.99 -12.02
C ALA A 15 5.48 15.55 -12.62
N ARG A 16 5.46 14.46 -13.40
CA ARG A 16 4.25 13.91 -14.00
C ARG A 16 4.21 12.39 -13.85
N PHE A 17 3.53 11.93 -12.80
CA PHE A 17 3.39 10.50 -12.47
C PHE A 17 1.94 10.02 -12.51
N PRO A 18 1.30 9.94 -13.69
CA PRO A 18 -0.03 9.35 -13.80
C PRO A 18 0.05 7.83 -13.57
N PRO A 19 -0.96 7.22 -12.92
CA PRO A 19 -1.04 5.77 -12.83
C PRO A 19 -1.16 5.15 -14.22
N ASN A 20 -0.40 4.10 -14.50
CA ASN A 20 -0.43 3.41 -15.79
C ASN A 20 -1.78 2.73 -16.05
N ASN A 21 -2.37 2.09 -15.02
CA ASN A 21 -3.63 1.37 -15.11
C ASN A 21 -4.38 1.33 -13.77
N ILE A 22 -5.42 2.14 -13.67
CA ILE A 22 -6.24 2.25 -12.45
C ILE A 22 -7.06 0.97 -12.21
N LEU A 23 -7.52 0.30 -13.27
CA LEU A 23 -8.30 -0.94 -13.13
C LEU A 23 -7.44 -2.06 -12.54
N MET A 24 -6.19 -2.20 -12.99
CA MET A 24 -5.24 -3.16 -12.42
C MET A 24 -4.94 -2.84 -10.96
N THR A 25 -4.82 -1.55 -10.61
CA THR A 25 -4.65 -1.10 -9.22
C THR A 25 -5.83 -1.53 -8.35
N LEU A 26 -7.06 -1.36 -8.85
CA LEU A 26 -8.27 -1.79 -8.14
C LEU A 26 -8.37 -3.31 -7.99
N ALA A 27 -8.02 -4.07 -9.04
CA ALA A 27 -7.95 -5.52 -8.97
C ALA A 27 -6.94 -5.97 -7.90
N GLY A 28 -5.75 -5.38 -7.89
CA GLY A 28 -4.74 -5.62 -6.85
C GLY A 28 -5.23 -5.27 -5.45
N ALA A 29 -5.89 -4.12 -5.27
CA ALA A 29 -6.47 -3.72 -4.00
C ALA A 29 -7.53 -4.71 -3.50
N GLY A 30 -8.37 -5.23 -4.41
CA GLY A 30 -9.37 -6.26 -4.10
C GLY A 30 -8.74 -7.58 -3.65
N LEU A 31 -7.69 -8.04 -4.35
CA LEU A 31 -6.92 -9.23 -3.97
C LEU A 31 -6.24 -9.05 -2.61
N VAL A 32 -5.64 -7.88 -2.37
CA VAL A 32 -4.99 -7.55 -1.09
C VAL A 32 -6.00 -7.53 0.05
N TRP A 33 -7.17 -6.91 -0.12
CA TRP A 33 -8.20 -6.90 0.91
C TRP A 33 -8.69 -8.31 1.22
N MET A 34 -9.02 -9.10 0.19
CA MET A 34 -9.45 -10.48 0.35
C MET A 34 -8.39 -11.34 1.05
N GLY A 35 -7.13 -11.23 0.62
CA GLY A 35 -6.00 -11.93 1.21
C GLY A 35 -5.75 -11.53 2.67
N TRP A 36 -5.99 -10.26 3.02
CA TRP A 36 -5.80 -9.76 4.39
C TRP A 36 -6.77 -10.39 5.40
N THR A 37 -7.94 -10.83 4.96
CA THR A 37 -8.86 -11.62 5.80
C THR A 37 -8.19 -12.90 6.26
N GLY A 38 -7.47 -13.60 5.38
CA GLY A 38 -6.65 -14.76 5.74
C GLY A 38 -5.41 -14.39 6.56
N PHE A 39 -4.78 -13.26 6.23
CA PHE A 39 -3.59 -12.77 6.95
C PHE A 39 -3.88 -12.51 8.44
N ASN A 40 -4.94 -11.76 8.75
CA ASN A 40 -5.31 -11.45 10.13
C ASN A 40 -6.15 -12.56 10.76
N GLY A 41 -7.11 -13.15 10.03
CA GLY A 41 -7.96 -14.23 10.53
C GLY A 41 -7.19 -15.53 10.80
N GLY A 42 -6.10 -15.76 10.08
CA GLY A 42 -5.20 -16.90 10.29
C GLY A 42 -4.14 -16.68 11.37
N ALA A 43 -3.94 -15.46 11.85
CA ALA A 43 -2.90 -15.12 12.83
C ALA A 43 -3.00 -15.86 14.18
N PRO A 44 -4.19 -16.26 14.67
CA PRO A 44 -4.30 -17.13 15.85
C PRO A 44 -3.85 -18.59 15.61
N TYR A 45 -3.51 -18.97 14.37
CA TYR A 45 -3.13 -20.33 13.94
C TYR A 45 -4.16 -21.42 14.25
N ALA A 46 -5.41 -21.04 14.49
CA ALA A 46 -6.50 -21.94 14.80
C ALA A 46 -7.84 -21.37 14.32
N ALA A 47 -8.72 -22.25 13.82
CA ALA A 47 -10.11 -21.91 13.57
C ALA A 47 -10.84 -21.71 14.90
N SER A 48 -11.05 -20.45 15.28
CA SER A 48 -11.53 -20.05 16.60
C SER A 48 -12.46 -18.84 16.52
N THR A 49 -13.12 -18.51 17.64
CA THR A 49 -13.91 -17.27 17.75
C THR A 49 -13.06 -16.02 17.56
N ASP A 50 -11.79 -16.09 17.94
CA ASP A 50 -10.83 -15.00 17.75
C ASP A 50 -10.51 -14.80 16.26
N ALA A 51 -10.33 -15.87 15.49
CA ALA A 51 -10.15 -15.79 14.04
C ALA A 51 -11.32 -15.06 13.35
N SER A 52 -12.56 -15.35 13.76
CA SER A 52 -13.75 -14.63 13.26
C SER A 52 -13.75 -13.15 13.65
N LEU A 53 -13.33 -12.83 14.87
CA LEU A 53 -13.20 -11.44 15.34
C LEU A 53 -12.12 -10.69 14.56
N ALA A 54 -10.95 -11.31 14.33
CA ALA A 54 -9.86 -10.73 13.57
C ALA A 54 -10.25 -10.44 12.13
N ALA A 55 -10.96 -11.37 11.47
CA ALA A 55 -11.54 -11.14 10.15
C ALA A 55 -12.53 -9.96 10.15
N LEU A 56 -13.46 -9.93 11.10
CA LEU A 56 -14.45 -8.84 11.22
C LEU A 56 -13.78 -7.47 11.41
N ASN A 57 -12.85 -7.36 12.38
CA ASN A 57 -12.12 -6.14 12.66
C ASN A 57 -11.31 -5.67 11.44
N THR A 58 -10.77 -6.60 10.66
CA THR A 58 -10.03 -6.29 9.42
C THR A 58 -10.93 -5.59 8.40
N HIS A 59 -12.12 -6.13 8.13
CA HIS A 59 -13.06 -5.50 7.20
C HIS A 59 -13.59 -4.17 7.71
N VAL A 60 -13.95 -4.08 8.99
CA VAL A 60 -14.50 -2.86 9.59
C VAL A 60 -13.48 -1.72 9.59
N CYS A 61 -12.23 -1.99 9.97
CA CYS A 61 -11.18 -0.99 9.95
C CYS A 61 -10.84 -0.53 8.53
N ALA A 62 -10.72 -1.46 7.57
CA ALA A 62 -10.48 -1.13 6.17
C ALA A 62 -11.60 -0.26 5.57
N ALA A 63 -12.86 -0.64 5.79
CA ALA A 63 -14.01 0.11 5.29
C ALA A 63 -14.09 1.52 5.88
N THR A 64 -13.89 1.66 7.19
CA THR A 64 -13.94 2.97 7.85
C THR A 64 -12.75 3.87 7.49
N SER A 65 -11.57 3.30 7.27
CA SER A 65 -10.42 4.02 6.72
C SER A 65 -10.64 4.49 5.28
N LEU A 66 -11.16 3.63 4.41
CA LEU A 66 -11.56 3.99 3.03
C LEU A 66 -12.56 5.14 3.04
N LEU A 67 -13.62 5.05 3.85
CA LEU A 67 -14.66 6.08 3.88
C LEU A 67 -14.09 7.41 4.40
N THR A 68 -13.25 7.36 5.42
CA THR A 68 -12.58 8.56 5.96
C THR A 68 -11.69 9.21 4.91
N TRP A 69 -10.90 8.41 4.20
CA TRP A 69 -10.00 8.91 3.15
C TRP A 69 -10.77 9.58 2.01
N ILE A 70 -11.77 8.90 1.45
CA ILE A 70 -12.60 9.45 0.37
C ILE A 70 -13.32 10.72 0.81
N THR A 71 -13.77 10.74 2.06
CA THR A 71 -14.44 11.91 2.65
C THR A 71 -13.47 13.09 2.73
N LEU A 72 -12.23 12.88 3.20
CA LEU A 72 -11.20 13.92 3.23
C LEU A 72 -10.83 14.42 1.84
N ASP A 73 -10.63 13.51 0.87
CA ASP A 73 -10.37 13.87 -0.53
C ASP A 73 -11.50 14.73 -1.10
N THR A 74 -12.75 14.33 -0.85
CA THR A 74 -13.92 15.05 -1.35
C THR A 74 -14.06 16.43 -0.70
N PHE A 75 -13.83 16.56 0.60
CA PHE A 75 -13.92 17.84 1.29
C PHE A 75 -12.80 18.82 0.92
N ILE A 76 -11.59 18.32 0.66
CA ILE A 76 -10.40 19.18 0.49
C ILE A 76 -10.10 19.43 -0.99
N PHE A 77 -10.26 18.42 -1.84
CA PHE A 77 -9.99 18.51 -3.28
C PHE A 77 -11.27 18.57 -4.14
N GLY A 78 -12.46 18.50 -3.51
CA GLY A 78 -13.75 18.65 -4.17
C GLY A 78 -14.26 17.44 -4.95
N LYS A 79 -13.44 16.37 -5.07
CA LYS A 79 -13.78 15.14 -5.80
C LYS A 79 -13.20 13.91 -5.12
N PRO A 80 -13.90 12.77 -5.10
CA PRO A 80 -13.34 11.52 -4.60
C PRO A 80 -12.23 10.99 -5.52
N SER A 81 -11.18 10.41 -4.93
CA SER A 81 -10.07 9.79 -5.67
C SER A 81 -10.11 8.26 -5.57
N VAL A 82 -10.01 7.58 -6.71
CA VAL A 82 -9.91 6.10 -6.75
C VAL A 82 -8.58 5.63 -6.14
N ILE A 83 -7.48 6.31 -6.47
CA ILE A 83 -6.18 6.02 -5.85
C ILE A 83 -6.25 6.32 -4.35
N GLY A 84 -6.90 7.41 -3.96
CA GLY A 84 -7.15 7.72 -2.55
C GLY A 84 -7.94 6.62 -1.83
N ALA A 85 -9.00 6.10 -2.44
CA ALA A 85 -9.77 4.97 -1.91
C ALA A 85 -8.90 3.73 -1.68
N VAL A 86 -8.02 3.39 -2.63
CA VAL A 86 -7.07 2.28 -2.50
C VAL A 86 -6.11 2.53 -1.33
N GLN A 87 -5.55 3.74 -1.20
CA GLN A 87 -4.68 4.08 -0.07
C GLN A 87 -5.43 4.01 1.28
N GLY A 88 -6.70 4.44 1.31
CA GLY A 88 -7.59 4.29 2.46
C GLY A 88 -7.81 2.84 2.88
N ILE A 89 -8.02 1.93 1.93
CA ILE A 89 -8.10 0.48 2.20
C ILE A 89 -6.81 -0.01 2.84
N ILE A 90 -5.66 0.24 2.19
CA ILE A 90 -4.36 -0.27 2.62
C ILE A 90 -4.01 0.24 4.02
N THR A 91 -4.19 1.54 4.28
CA THR A 91 -3.88 2.14 5.59
C THR A 91 -4.73 1.56 6.72
N GLY A 92 -6.01 1.29 6.46
CA GLY A 92 -6.90 0.62 7.41
C GLY A 92 -6.47 -0.82 7.70
N LEU A 93 -6.13 -1.58 6.66
CA LEU A 93 -5.64 -2.96 6.77
C LEU A 93 -4.31 -3.04 7.52
N VAL A 94 -3.37 -2.15 7.21
CA VAL A 94 -2.09 -2.06 7.92
C VAL A 94 -2.30 -1.69 9.39
N CYS A 95 -3.13 -0.68 9.68
CA CYS A 95 -3.35 -0.20 11.04
C CYS A 95 -3.97 -1.27 11.95
N ILE A 96 -4.94 -2.05 11.45
CA ILE A 96 -5.61 -3.07 12.27
C ILE A 96 -4.80 -4.33 12.46
N THR A 97 -3.82 -4.61 11.61
CA THR A 97 -3.00 -5.83 11.64
C THR A 97 -2.48 -6.22 13.04
N PRO A 98 -1.79 -5.33 13.79
CA PRO A 98 -1.32 -5.68 15.15
C PRO A 98 -2.43 -5.82 16.19
N ALA A 99 -3.66 -5.40 15.88
CA ALA A 99 -4.78 -5.30 16.81
C ALA A 99 -5.93 -6.27 16.51
N ALA A 100 -5.93 -6.92 15.33
CA ALA A 100 -7.13 -7.51 14.74
C ALA A 100 -7.86 -8.47 15.68
N GLY A 101 -7.17 -9.38 16.35
CA GLY A 101 -7.78 -10.31 17.32
C GLY A 101 -7.87 -9.79 18.76
N VAL A 102 -7.24 -8.65 19.08
CA VAL A 102 -7.07 -8.22 20.48
C VAL A 102 -7.87 -6.97 20.86
N VAL A 103 -8.59 -6.35 19.92
CA VAL A 103 -9.44 -5.16 20.17
C VAL A 103 -10.91 -5.45 19.90
N GLN A 104 -11.79 -4.63 20.50
CA GLN A 104 -13.22 -4.66 20.19
C GLN A 104 -13.52 -4.05 18.83
N CYS A 105 -14.63 -4.46 18.21
CA CYS A 105 -15.04 -3.96 16.88
C CYS A 105 -15.29 -2.44 16.84
N TRP A 106 -15.82 -1.84 17.92
CA TRP A 106 -15.96 -0.38 18.00
C TRP A 106 -14.60 0.34 17.98
N ALA A 107 -13.55 -0.27 18.55
CA ALA A 107 -12.21 0.29 18.51
C ALA A 107 -11.61 0.17 17.10
N ALA A 108 -11.91 -0.91 16.37
CA ALA A 108 -11.52 -1.06 14.96
C ALA A 108 -12.10 0.05 14.07
N ILE A 109 -13.33 0.52 14.34
CA ILE A 109 -13.92 1.70 13.68
C ILE A 109 -13.07 2.96 13.92
N LEU A 110 -12.70 3.23 15.18
CA LEU A 110 -11.88 4.38 15.53
C LEU A 110 -10.47 4.28 14.93
N MET A 111 -9.88 3.09 14.95
CA MET A 111 -8.59 2.82 14.31
C MET A 111 -8.65 3.06 12.80
N GLY A 112 -9.76 2.71 12.15
CA GLY A 112 -9.99 3.00 10.73
C GLY A 112 -10.10 4.50 10.46
N ILE A 113 -10.85 5.25 11.27
CA ILE A 113 -10.93 6.72 11.14
C ILE A 113 -9.54 7.36 11.33
N ILE A 114 -8.76 6.92 12.32
CA ILE A 114 -7.43 7.47 12.58
C ILE A 114 -6.45 7.11 11.45
N SER A 115 -6.50 5.88 10.94
CA SER A 115 -5.64 5.43 9.83
C SER A 115 -6.04 5.97 8.46
N GLY A 116 -7.30 6.34 8.26
CA GLY A 116 -7.74 7.06 7.07
C GLY A 116 -7.38 8.54 7.10
N SER A 117 -7.16 9.14 8.28
CA SER A 117 -6.92 10.58 8.44
C SER A 117 -5.45 10.96 8.65
N VAL A 118 -4.71 10.24 9.50
CA VAL A 118 -3.32 10.60 9.82
C VAL A 118 -2.37 10.31 8.64
N PRO A 119 -2.31 9.10 8.07
CA PRO A 119 -1.59 8.85 6.82
C PRO A 119 -1.99 9.80 5.69
N TRP A 120 -3.29 10.06 5.49
CA TRP A 120 -3.79 11.05 4.54
C TRP A 120 -3.14 12.43 4.76
N TYR A 121 -3.17 12.93 6.00
CA TYR A 121 -2.57 14.23 6.35
C TYR A 121 -1.06 14.24 6.11
N THR A 122 -0.37 13.16 6.51
CA THR A 122 1.08 13.09 6.31
C THR A 122 1.47 13.07 4.84
N MET A 123 0.67 12.42 3.99
CA MET A 123 0.95 12.28 2.56
C MET A 123 0.52 13.52 1.77
N MET A 124 -0.66 14.09 2.06
CA MET A 124 -1.23 15.19 1.29
C MET A 124 -0.79 16.58 1.76
N VAL A 125 -0.41 16.73 3.04
CA VAL A 125 -0.12 18.04 3.63
C VAL A 125 1.32 18.13 4.12
N LEU A 126 1.80 17.11 4.82
CA LEU A 126 3.10 17.18 5.49
C LEU A 126 4.27 16.86 4.54
N HIS A 127 4.04 16.02 3.54
CA HIS A 127 5.04 15.59 2.56
C HIS A 127 5.76 16.79 1.91
N ASP A 128 5.00 17.79 1.45
CA ASP A 128 5.56 18.97 0.76
C ASP A 128 6.17 19.99 1.72
N LYS A 129 5.76 19.98 3.00
CA LYS A 129 6.24 20.91 4.03
C LYS A 129 7.55 20.47 4.66
N ILE A 130 7.79 19.17 4.76
CA ILE A 130 9.00 18.63 5.38
C ILE A 130 10.05 18.38 4.29
N LYS A 131 11.15 19.12 4.36
CA LYS A 131 12.29 18.97 3.43
C LYS A 131 12.76 17.51 3.32
N LEU A 132 12.84 16.79 4.44
CA LEU A 132 13.26 15.39 4.44
C LEU A 132 12.36 14.50 3.58
N LEU A 133 11.03 14.67 3.67
CA LEU A 133 10.07 13.88 2.91
C LEU A 133 10.12 14.24 1.42
N ARG A 134 10.25 15.53 1.09
CA ARG A 134 10.36 15.99 -0.31
C ARG A 134 11.54 15.41 -1.10
N HIS A 135 12.63 15.07 -0.42
CA HIS A 135 13.81 14.48 -1.06
C HIS A 135 13.71 12.95 -1.19
N VAL A 136 12.71 12.32 -0.58
CA VAL A 136 12.47 10.89 -0.67
C VAL A 136 11.43 10.65 -1.77
N ASP A 137 11.85 10.05 -2.88
CA ASP A 137 10.95 9.68 -3.98
C ASP A 137 10.18 8.39 -3.67
N ASP A 138 9.23 8.45 -2.74
CA ASP A 138 8.38 7.32 -2.36
C ASP A 138 7.26 7.11 -3.39
N THR A 139 7.57 6.37 -4.45
CA THR A 139 6.73 6.20 -5.65
C THR A 139 5.32 5.67 -5.34
N MET A 140 5.21 4.77 -4.37
CA MET A 140 3.96 4.10 -3.99
C MET A 140 3.36 4.65 -2.68
N GLY A 141 4.01 5.62 -2.05
CA GLY A 141 3.59 6.18 -0.75
C GLY A 141 3.71 5.19 0.42
N MET A 142 4.59 4.19 0.31
CA MET A 142 4.75 3.10 1.29
C MET A 142 5.11 3.60 2.68
N PHE A 143 5.86 4.69 2.78
CA PHE A 143 6.20 5.29 4.07
C PHE A 143 4.94 5.73 4.83
N HIS A 144 4.02 6.41 4.15
CA HIS A 144 2.79 6.89 4.76
C HIS A 144 1.81 5.75 5.02
N THR A 145 1.66 4.85 4.04
CA THR A 145 0.62 3.82 4.09
C THR A 145 1.00 2.60 4.91
N HIS A 146 2.30 2.35 5.09
CA HIS A 146 2.80 1.22 5.87
C HIS A 146 3.53 1.66 7.13
N ALA A 147 4.56 2.53 7.04
CA ALA A 147 5.35 2.88 8.22
C ALA A 147 4.56 3.72 9.22
N ILE A 148 3.87 4.78 8.76
CA ILE A 148 3.04 5.62 9.63
C ILE A 148 1.79 4.85 10.08
N ALA A 149 1.02 4.25 9.15
CA ALA A 149 -0.18 3.50 9.50
C ALA A 149 0.10 2.29 10.41
N GLY A 150 1.22 1.57 10.19
CA GLY A 150 1.62 0.44 11.02
C GLY A 150 2.08 0.87 12.41
N SER A 151 2.80 1.99 12.50
CA SER A 151 3.16 2.59 13.81
C SER A 151 1.92 3.02 14.58
N LEU A 152 0.95 3.65 13.90
CA LEU A 152 -0.36 3.98 14.48
C LEU A 152 -1.07 2.72 14.97
N GLY A 153 -1.09 1.66 14.16
CA GLY A 153 -1.66 0.37 14.54
C GLY A 153 -1.04 -0.17 15.83
N GLY A 154 0.29 -0.18 15.92
CA GLY A 154 1.00 -0.61 17.13
C GLY A 154 0.67 0.23 18.36
N ILE A 155 0.63 1.56 18.22
CA ILE A 155 0.27 2.51 19.29
C ILE A 155 -1.18 2.30 19.75
N LEU A 156 -2.11 2.23 18.80
CA LEU A 156 -3.54 2.06 19.08
C LEU A 156 -3.85 0.68 19.65
N THR A 157 -3.11 -0.36 19.26
CA THR A 157 -3.14 -1.67 19.91
C THR A 157 -2.73 -1.55 21.38
N GLY A 158 -1.65 -0.81 21.67
CA GLY A 158 -1.21 -0.54 23.05
C GLY A 158 -2.25 0.22 23.88
N PHE A 159 -3.13 0.98 23.22
CA PHE A 159 -4.19 1.73 23.88
C PHE A 159 -5.47 0.90 24.08
N PHE A 160 -5.89 0.15 23.06
CA PHE A 160 -7.20 -0.53 23.00
C PHE A 160 -7.17 -2.05 23.24
N ALA A 161 -6.01 -2.67 23.48
CA ALA A 161 -5.94 -4.12 23.72
C ALA A 161 -6.81 -4.55 24.93
N VAL A 162 -7.62 -5.58 24.73
CA VAL A 162 -8.51 -6.15 25.76
C VAL A 162 -7.89 -7.42 26.33
N PRO A 163 -7.68 -7.52 27.65
CA PRO A 163 -7.03 -8.69 28.25
C PRO A 163 -7.68 -10.03 27.90
N LYS A 164 -9.03 -10.08 27.90
CA LYS A 164 -9.78 -11.30 27.55
C LYS A 164 -9.57 -11.69 26.08
N LEU A 165 -9.48 -10.73 25.17
CA LEU A 165 -9.21 -11.02 23.76
C LEU A 165 -7.75 -11.41 23.55
N SER A 166 -6.81 -10.72 24.20
CA SER A 166 -5.40 -11.11 24.19
C SER A 166 -5.18 -12.53 24.71
N ARG A 167 -5.94 -12.97 25.72
CA ARG A 167 -5.94 -14.37 26.16
C ARG A 167 -6.37 -15.32 25.04
N LEU A 168 -7.46 -15.00 24.33
CA LEU A 168 -7.99 -15.85 23.26
C LEU A 168 -7.00 -15.92 22.09
N PHE A 169 -6.42 -14.78 21.69
CA PHE A 169 -5.44 -14.69 20.61
C PHE A 169 -4.12 -15.41 20.93
N TYR A 170 -3.50 -15.11 22.07
CA TYR A 170 -2.15 -15.61 22.38
C TYR A 170 -2.14 -16.98 23.08
N MET A 171 -3.28 -17.43 23.63
CA MET A 171 -3.41 -18.70 24.37
C MET A 171 -2.36 -18.88 25.50
N VAL A 172 -1.89 -17.79 26.11
CA VAL A 172 -0.87 -17.80 27.17
C VAL A 172 -1.48 -17.70 28.58
N PRO A 173 -0.88 -18.36 29.59
CA PRO A 173 -1.39 -18.35 30.97
C PRO A 173 -1.30 -16.96 31.64
N ASP A 174 -0.22 -16.19 31.38
CA ASP A 174 -0.02 -14.84 31.92
C ASP A 174 -0.68 -13.76 31.05
N TRP A 175 -1.94 -13.99 30.64
CA TRP A 175 -2.63 -13.11 29.71
C TRP A 175 -3.04 -11.76 30.33
N ASP A 176 -3.14 -11.71 31.65
CA ASP A 176 -3.64 -10.57 32.41
C ASP A 176 -2.73 -9.33 32.31
N LYS A 177 -1.46 -9.53 31.92
CA LYS A 177 -0.48 -8.46 31.69
C LYS A 177 -0.66 -7.71 30.37
N TYR A 178 -1.38 -8.31 29.40
CA TYR A 178 -1.68 -7.69 28.11
C TYR A 178 -2.95 -6.86 28.24
N ILE A 179 -2.79 -5.64 28.77
CA ILE A 179 -3.90 -4.71 28.96
C ILE A 179 -3.57 -3.39 28.27
N GLY A 180 -4.45 -2.96 27.37
CA GLY A 180 -4.33 -1.66 26.73
C GLY A 180 -4.50 -0.53 27.75
N LEU A 181 -3.88 0.63 27.50
CA LEU A 181 -3.91 1.76 28.42
C LEU A 181 -5.34 2.20 28.80
N ALA A 182 -6.29 2.19 27.85
CA ALA A 182 -7.68 2.57 28.13
C ALA A 182 -8.31 1.67 29.21
N TYR A 183 -8.15 0.35 29.08
CA TYR A 183 -8.65 -0.62 30.05
C TYR A 183 -7.82 -0.62 31.35
N GLY A 184 -6.52 -0.36 31.27
CA GLY A 184 -5.65 -0.20 32.43
C GLY A 184 -6.07 0.97 33.31
N LEU A 185 -6.44 2.11 32.70
CA LEU A 185 -7.01 3.26 33.41
C LEU A 185 -8.36 2.93 34.04
N GLN A 186 -9.25 2.28 33.30
CA GLN A 186 -10.59 1.92 33.78
C GLN A 186 -10.57 0.92 34.95
N SER A 187 -9.67 -0.05 34.92
CA SER A 187 -9.60 -1.14 35.91
C SER A 187 -8.67 -0.86 37.10
N GLY A 188 -8.08 0.34 37.18
CA GLY A 188 -7.07 0.69 38.19
C GLY A 188 -5.70 0.03 38.00
N ARG A 189 -5.49 -0.70 36.89
CA ARG A 189 -4.22 -1.34 36.51
C ARG A 189 -3.38 -0.44 35.59
N THR A 190 -3.32 0.85 35.89
CA THR A 190 -2.71 1.88 35.03
C THR A 190 -1.25 1.60 34.70
N SER A 191 -0.46 1.10 35.66
CA SER A 191 0.94 0.71 35.45
C SER A 191 1.09 -0.36 34.35
N ALA A 192 0.19 -1.35 34.32
CA ALA A 192 0.20 -2.38 33.28
C ALA A 192 -0.18 -1.82 31.91
N GLY A 193 -1.13 -0.88 31.86
CA GLY A 193 -1.49 -0.16 30.64
C GLY A 193 -0.34 0.67 30.06
N PHE A 194 0.38 1.42 30.90
CA PHE A 194 1.57 2.15 30.47
C PHE A 194 2.70 1.22 30.04
N ARG A 195 2.87 0.08 30.71
CA ARG A 195 3.81 -0.95 30.29
C ARG A 195 3.47 -1.48 28.89
N GLN A 196 2.19 -1.74 28.60
CA GLN A 196 1.77 -2.17 27.27
C GLN A 196 2.10 -1.11 26.21
N MET A 197 1.81 0.16 26.46
CA MET A 197 2.21 1.27 25.57
C MET A 197 3.73 1.31 25.34
N ALA A 198 4.52 1.19 26.42
CA ALA A 198 5.97 1.20 26.34
C ALA A 198 6.51 0.04 25.51
N VAL A 199 5.96 -1.17 25.65
CA VAL A 199 6.35 -2.33 24.84
C VAL A 199 6.01 -2.13 23.37
N GLN A 200 4.84 -1.57 23.05
CA GLN A 200 4.47 -1.28 21.66
C GLN A 200 5.41 -0.24 21.03
N LEU A 201 5.73 0.84 21.75
CA LEU A 201 6.67 1.86 21.29
C LEU A 201 8.09 1.30 21.12
N ALA A 202 8.54 0.47 22.06
CA ALA A 202 9.83 -0.21 21.97
C ALA A 202 9.89 -1.17 20.77
N GLY A 203 8.80 -1.90 20.50
CA GLY A 203 8.67 -2.77 19.34
C GLY A 203 8.73 -2.00 18.02
N ILE A 204 8.01 -0.87 17.93
CA ILE A 204 8.08 0.02 16.76
C ILE A 204 9.51 0.54 16.55
N ALA A 205 10.14 1.06 17.60
CA ALA A 205 11.52 1.56 17.52
C ALA A 205 12.50 0.46 17.10
N PHE A 206 12.36 -0.74 17.66
CA PHE A 206 13.17 -1.90 17.31
C PHE A 206 13.01 -2.27 15.83
N ILE A 207 11.79 -2.40 15.32
CA ILE A 207 11.53 -2.76 13.92
C ILE A 207 12.04 -1.67 12.97
N VAL A 208 11.87 -0.38 13.33
CA VAL A 208 12.41 0.73 12.54
C VAL A 208 13.94 0.66 12.48
N CYS A 209 14.61 0.52 13.63
CA CYS A 209 16.07 0.39 13.68
C CYS A 209 16.56 -0.85 12.92
N LEU A 210 15.91 -2.00 13.11
CA LEU A 210 16.26 -3.25 12.45
C LEU A 210 16.17 -3.08 10.92
N ASN A 211 15.07 -2.54 10.40
CA ASN A 211 14.91 -2.31 8.97
C ASN A 211 15.94 -1.31 8.42
N ILE A 212 16.24 -0.25 9.17
CA ILE A 212 17.27 0.74 8.80
C ILE A 212 18.68 0.14 8.78
N VAL A 213 18.99 -0.79 9.67
CA VAL A 213 20.31 -1.42 9.69
C VAL A 213 20.37 -2.51 8.63
N SER A 214 19.44 -3.47 8.64
CA SER A 214 19.47 -4.64 7.77
C SER A 214 19.39 -4.27 6.30
N THR A 215 18.45 -3.40 5.91
CA THR A 215 18.30 -3.00 4.51
C THR A 215 19.51 -2.19 4.04
N SER A 216 20.18 -1.45 4.93
CA SER A 216 21.39 -0.68 4.57
C SER A 216 22.51 -1.64 4.25
N LEU A 217 22.73 -2.62 5.13
CA LEU A 217 23.76 -3.62 4.95
C LEU A 217 23.52 -4.46 3.69
N ILE A 218 22.27 -4.87 3.44
CA ILE A 218 21.90 -5.61 2.23
C ILE A 218 22.15 -4.77 0.97
N CYS A 219 21.65 -3.53 0.92
CA CYS A 219 21.88 -2.66 -0.23
C CYS A 219 23.38 -2.38 -0.45
N LEU A 220 24.14 -2.11 0.62
CA LEU A 220 25.58 -1.90 0.51
C LEU A 220 26.30 -3.13 -0.02
N PHE A 221 25.93 -4.33 0.46
CA PHE A 221 26.52 -5.58 0.02
C PHE A 221 26.21 -5.87 -1.47
N ILE A 222 24.93 -5.76 -1.87
CA ILE A 222 24.52 -5.98 -3.26
C ILE A 222 25.21 -4.98 -4.19
N LYS A 223 25.36 -3.72 -3.76
CA LYS A 223 26.05 -2.67 -4.52
C LYS A 223 27.53 -2.98 -4.82
N LEU A 224 28.17 -3.88 -4.06
CA LEU A 224 29.53 -4.33 -4.36
C LEU A 224 29.59 -5.28 -5.56
N ILE A 225 28.46 -5.90 -5.92
CA ILE A 225 28.38 -6.95 -6.94
C ILE A 225 27.66 -6.43 -8.19
N VAL A 226 26.53 -5.73 -8.00
CA VAL A 226 25.68 -5.22 -9.09
C VAL A 226 25.17 -3.82 -8.78
N PRO A 227 24.99 -2.95 -9.79
CA PRO A 227 24.36 -1.65 -9.58
C PRO A 227 22.91 -1.83 -9.11
N LEU A 228 22.51 -1.07 -8.08
CA LEU A 228 21.14 -1.11 -7.54
C LEU A 228 20.12 -0.36 -8.41
N ARG A 229 20.59 0.44 -9.36
CA ARG A 229 19.79 1.26 -10.27
C ARG A 229 20.38 1.12 -11.66
N MET A 230 19.50 0.99 -12.65
CA MET A 230 19.86 1.06 -14.07
C MET A 230 20.39 2.44 -14.45
N SER A 231 21.02 2.55 -15.61
CA SER A 231 21.42 3.85 -16.16
C SER A 231 20.21 4.72 -16.51
N ASP A 232 20.41 6.04 -16.54
CA ASP A 232 19.35 6.98 -16.91
C ASP A 232 18.93 6.85 -18.40
N GLU A 233 19.74 6.18 -19.24
CA GLU A 233 19.39 5.86 -20.62
C GLU A 233 18.43 4.67 -20.70
N GLU A 234 18.75 3.56 -20.03
CA GLU A 234 17.88 2.38 -19.98
C GLU A 234 16.54 2.70 -19.29
N LEU A 235 16.54 3.54 -18.24
CA LEU A 235 15.32 3.99 -17.57
C LEU A 235 14.36 4.80 -18.48
N LYS A 236 14.87 5.43 -19.55
CA LYS A 236 14.02 6.15 -20.51
C LYS A 236 13.29 5.20 -21.45
N ILE A 237 13.88 4.05 -21.74
CA ILE A 237 13.32 3.03 -22.63
C ILE A 237 12.32 2.16 -21.84
N GLY A 238 12.69 1.75 -20.63
CA GLY A 238 11.79 1.03 -19.71
C GLY A 238 11.75 -0.48 -19.98
N ASP A 239 10.54 -1.06 -19.96
CA ASP A 239 10.35 -2.52 -20.02
C ASP A 239 10.95 -3.16 -21.28
N ASP A 240 10.98 -2.45 -22.42
CA ASP A 240 11.53 -2.96 -23.68
C ASP A 240 13.05 -3.22 -23.57
N GLU A 241 13.78 -2.39 -22.81
CA GLU A 241 15.23 -2.56 -22.63
C GLU A 241 15.57 -3.75 -21.72
N ILE A 242 14.73 -4.01 -20.72
CA ILE A 242 15.00 -5.02 -19.69
C ILE A 242 14.37 -6.37 -20.03
N HIS A 243 13.18 -6.35 -20.60
CA HIS A 243 12.36 -7.52 -20.83
C HIS A 243 12.15 -7.81 -22.32
N GLY A 244 12.48 -6.88 -23.23
CA GLY A 244 12.20 -7.02 -24.67
C GLY A 244 10.71 -7.03 -25.00
N GLU A 245 9.88 -6.58 -24.07
CA GLU A 245 8.42 -6.64 -24.16
C GLU A 245 7.82 -5.29 -23.81
N GLN A 246 6.74 -4.93 -24.50
CA GLN A 246 5.90 -3.80 -24.14
C GLN A 246 4.68 -4.29 -23.35
N ALA A 247 4.47 -3.75 -22.15
CA ALA A 247 3.34 -4.12 -21.29
C ALA A 247 1.97 -3.95 -21.97
N TYR A 248 1.86 -2.99 -22.90
CA TYR A 248 0.69 -2.83 -23.75
C TYR A 248 1.12 -2.66 -25.21
N ALA A 249 0.93 -3.70 -26.02
CA ALA A 249 1.00 -3.59 -27.48
C ALA A 249 -0.28 -2.92 -28.01
N LEU A 250 -0.48 -1.64 -27.69
CA LEU A 250 -1.63 -0.88 -28.20
C LEU A 250 -1.57 -0.77 -29.72
N TRP A 251 -0.35 -0.73 -30.27
CA TRP A 251 -0.08 -0.63 -31.70
C TRP A 251 0.78 -1.82 -32.10
N ALA A 252 0.17 -2.87 -32.66
CA ALA A 252 0.94 -3.73 -33.56
C ALA A 252 1.38 -2.86 -34.74
N ASP A 253 2.69 -2.63 -34.83
CA ASP A 253 3.44 -2.05 -35.94
C ASP A 253 2.60 -1.47 -37.10
N GLY A 254 2.38 -0.16 -37.06
CA GLY A 254 2.12 0.63 -38.27
C GLY A 254 0.72 0.62 -38.88
N TRP A 255 -0.26 -0.12 -38.34
CA TRP A 255 -1.64 -0.04 -38.86
C TRP A 255 -2.40 1.14 -38.25
N ARG A 256 -2.27 2.33 -38.85
CA ARG A 256 -3.26 3.39 -38.69
C ARG A 256 -4.55 2.96 -39.41
N PHE A 257 -5.65 2.81 -38.68
CA PHE A 257 -6.98 2.82 -39.28
C PHE A 257 -7.31 4.26 -39.72
N GLU A 258 -6.68 4.71 -40.80
CA GLU A 258 -6.83 6.08 -41.33
C GLU A 258 -8.20 6.33 -41.98
N ASN A 259 -9.13 5.36 -41.93
CA ASN A 259 -10.45 5.44 -42.55
C ASN A 259 -11.58 4.82 -41.69
N SER A 260 -11.64 5.06 -40.38
CA SER A 260 -12.90 4.80 -39.65
C SER A 260 -13.92 5.86 -40.08
N LYS A 261 -15.04 5.43 -40.67
CA LYS A 261 -16.19 6.31 -40.89
C LYS A 261 -17.16 6.10 -39.74
N HIS A 262 -17.44 7.16 -39.01
CA HIS A 262 -18.44 7.16 -37.96
C HIS A 262 -19.83 6.98 -38.57
N ASN A 263 -20.49 5.85 -38.28
CA ASN A 263 -21.84 5.56 -38.75
C ASN A 263 -22.86 6.08 -37.73
N SER A 264 -23.45 7.25 -38.03
CA SER A 264 -24.29 8.00 -37.08
C SER A 264 -25.64 7.36 -36.75
N VAL A 265 -25.99 6.23 -37.37
CA VAL A 265 -27.26 5.52 -37.12
C VAL A 265 -27.18 4.56 -35.93
N TYR A 266 -25.99 4.01 -35.64
CA TYR A 266 -25.81 2.95 -34.63
C TYR A 266 -24.78 3.29 -33.54
N ASP A 267 -24.19 4.49 -33.58
CA ASP A 267 -23.16 4.94 -32.64
C ASP A 267 -22.03 3.92 -32.45
N ALA A 268 -21.61 3.31 -33.57
CA ALA A 268 -20.59 2.27 -33.64
C ALA A 268 -19.62 2.58 -34.79
N GLU A 269 -18.33 2.28 -34.57
CA GLU A 269 -17.31 2.41 -35.61
C GLU A 269 -17.36 1.22 -36.58
N GLU A 270 -17.54 1.48 -37.87
CA GLU A 270 -17.46 0.47 -38.92
C GLU A 270 -16.02 0.38 -39.43
N PHE A 271 -15.43 -0.82 -39.30
CA PHE A 271 -14.11 -1.13 -39.83
C PHE A 271 -14.24 -1.69 -41.26
N PRO A 272 -13.49 -1.17 -42.25
CA PRO A 272 -13.54 -1.67 -43.61
C PRO A 272 -12.93 -3.08 -43.71
N SER A 273 -13.54 -3.95 -44.52
CA SER A 273 -13.17 -5.36 -44.69
C SER A 273 -11.96 -5.61 -45.61
N SER A 274 -11.34 -4.56 -46.15
CA SER A 274 -10.18 -4.68 -47.05
C SER A 274 -8.90 -4.13 -46.43
N VAL A 275 -8.01 -5.06 -46.07
CA VAL A 275 -6.62 -4.79 -45.71
C VAL A 275 -5.89 -4.33 -46.97
N MET A 276 -5.42 -3.08 -47.03
CA MET A 276 -4.44 -2.69 -48.05
C MET A 276 -3.03 -3.00 -47.55
N GLU A 277 -2.42 -4.01 -48.15
CA GLU A 277 -1.02 -4.38 -47.98
C GLU A 277 -0.10 -3.24 -48.47
N LYS A 278 0.87 -2.83 -47.66
CA LYS A 278 1.92 -1.89 -48.08
C LYS A 278 3.18 -2.68 -48.41
N THR A 279 3.78 -2.33 -49.54
CA THR A 279 5.00 -2.90 -50.12
C THR A 279 6.16 -3.00 -49.12
N PRO A 280 6.99 -4.07 -49.17
CA PRO A 280 7.99 -4.34 -48.15
C PRO A 280 9.18 -3.38 -48.25
N SER A 281 9.57 -2.79 -47.11
CA SER A 281 10.83 -2.08 -46.89
C SER A 281 11.91 -3.06 -46.42
N PRO A 282 13.21 -2.83 -46.73
CA PRO A 282 14.23 -3.88 -46.67
C PRO A 282 14.47 -4.40 -45.26
N ARG A 283 14.55 -5.72 -45.15
CA ARG A 283 14.95 -6.45 -43.95
C ARG A 283 16.30 -5.94 -43.44
N HIS A 284 16.37 -5.57 -42.17
CA HIS A 284 17.59 -5.78 -41.40
C HIS A 284 17.44 -7.11 -40.69
N ASP A 285 18.13 -8.12 -41.24
CA ASP A 285 18.33 -9.41 -40.61
C ASP A 285 18.96 -9.22 -39.23
N LEU A 286 18.27 -9.67 -38.18
CA LEU A 286 18.93 -10.13 -36.96
C LEU A 286 18.39 -11.53 -36.67
N GLN A 287 19.28 -12.48 -36.90
CA GLN A 287 19.08 -13.90 -36.77
C GLN A 287 18.77 -14.27 -35.33
N MET A 288 17.77 -15.14 -35.16
CA MET A 288 17.60 -15.93 -33.95
C MET A 288 18.81 -16.83 -33.73
N VAL A 289 19.41 -16.75 -32.54
CA VAL A 289 19.91 -17.89 -31.75
C VAL A 289 19.60 -17.59 -30.29
#